data_AF-A0A523N8M2-F1
#
_entry.id   AF-A0A523N8M2-F1
#
_cell.length_a   1.000
_cell.length_b   1.000
_cell.length_c   1.000
_cell.angle_alpha   90.00
_cell.angle_beta   90.00
_cell.angle_gamma   90.00
#
_symmetry.space_group_name_H-M   'P 1'
#
loop_
_entity.id
_entity.type
_entity.pdbx_description
1 polymer ?
#
loop_
_entity_poly.entity_id
_entity_poly.type
_entity_poly.pdbx_seq_one_letter_code
_entity_poly.pdbx_strand_id
1 'polypeptide(L)'
;MRPSSKRLALGLALLLGGCAGDGDPAILTPQGTSPSEPGSAPAVLAIRVLTAGIELDVDGYTIEVANTAWSVAANDSLTIADLLAGDYLIRLGEVAGNCATVDGLDLRAITLSSGTTTSVQFNVLCASTAVPDTAGPAISNAPACYLNGTGCSLNELEQWKEAEEVRIAATQQASQTVYDSLEVVWDTYLRDFPLGQSQFLMCGPLEYEANVRIVGPQGADMSIGPHELHIPPGALSESVVITGEMPVSLLVSVELSPHGLQFAPGVTLVLSYKHCEQLESYEYLVAYLDANRNVLEWPTSRNYSEYEEITADIDHFSKYAVAY
;
A
#
# COMPACT_ATOMS: atom_id res chain seq x y z
N MET A 1 -0.31 32.13 76.56
CA MET A 1 -1.53 32.49 77.32
C MET A 1 -2.66 32.59 76.30
N ARG A 2 -3.73 31.80 76.25
CA ARG A 2 -4.45 30.85 77.14
C ARG A 2 -4.89 29.62 76.29
N PRO A 3 -5.64 28.61 76.81
CA PRO A 3 -5.35 27.61 77.86
C PRO A 3 -5.50 26.16 77.32
N SER A 4 -4.67 25.18 77.72
CA SER A 4 -4.89 24.18 78.80
C SER A 4 -6.10 23.21 78.64
N SER A 5 -5.79 21.92 78.47
CA SER A 5 -6.37 20.77 79.21
C SER A 5 -5.69 19.46 78.76
N LYS A 6 -4.63 18.95 79.39
CA LYS A 6 -4.54 18.05 80.57
C LYS A 6 -5.41 16.78 80.53
N ARG A 7 -4.75 15.61 80.35
CA ARG A 7 -4.89 14.32 81.09
C ARG A 7 -3.58 13.55 80.83
N LEU A 8 -2.63 13.29 81.74
CA LEU A 8 -2.58 12.76 83.11
C LEU A 8 -2.80 11.23 83.21
N ALA A 9 -1.66 10.54 83.47
CA ALA A 9 -1.49 9.32 84.28
C ALA A 9 -2.01 8.00 83.68
N LEU A 10 -1.50 6.80 83.96
CA LEU A 10 -0.59 6.25 84.99
C LEU A 10 -0.19 4.85 84.46
N GLY A 11 1.07 4.45 84.45
CA GLY A 11 1.59 3.50 85.45
C GLY A 11 1.57 2.04 84.95
N LEU A 12 2.72 1.36 84.95
CA LEU A 12 3.03 0.23 85.84
C LEU A 12 4.36 -0.40 85.43
N ALA A 13 5.27 -0.50 86.40
CA ALA A 13 6.54 -1.20 86.32
C ALA A 13 6.33 -2.73 86.35
N LEU A 14 7.28 -3.51 85.80
CA LEU A 14 7.87 -4.66 86.50
C LEU A 14 9.15 -5.13 85.79
N LEU A 15 10.24 -5.20 86.58
CA LEU A 15 11.52 -5.84 86.29
C LEU A 15 11.43 -7.34 86.56
N LEU A 16 11.90 -8.19 85.66
CA LEU A 16 12.51 -9.51 85.90
C LEU A 16 13.39 -9.79 84.66
N GLY A 17 14.70 -10.01 84.76
CA GLY A 17 15.33 -11.16 85.41
C GLY A 17 15.86 -12.07 84.30
N GLY A 18 17.16 -12.06 84.05
CA GLY A 18 17.79 -12.91 83.04
C GLY A 18 17.88 -14.37 83.45
N CYS A 19 18.08 -15.24 82.46
CA CYS A 19 18.79 -16.52 82.58
C CYS A 19 19.45 -16.84 81.22
N ALA A 20 20.72 -17.21 81.27
CA ALA A 20 21.48 -17.83 80.19
C ALA A 20 21.16 -19.33 80.11
N GLY A 21 21.32 -19.94 78.92
CA GLY A 21 21.29 -21.40 78.75
C GLY A 21 21.23 -21.83 77.29
N ASP A 22 22.32 -22.45 76.84
CA ASP A 22 22.73 -22.86 75.50
C ASP A 22 21.87 -23.95 74.81
N GLY A 23 21.93 -24.02 73.47
CA GLY A 23 21.39 -25.14 72.69
C GLY A 23 21.45 -25.01 71.16
N ASP A 24 22.64 -25.28 70.58
CA ASP A 24 22.91 -25.90 69.27
C ASP A 24 22.51 -25.25 67.91
N PRO A 25 23.22 -25.61 66.81
CA PRO A 25 23.51 -24.74 65.68
C PRO A 25 22.61 -24.97 64.48
N ALA A 26 22.10 -23.89 63.89
CA ALA A 26 21.44 -23.92 62.58
C ALA A 26 22.30 -23.21 61.54
N ILE A 27 23.05 -24.04 60.80
CA ILE A 27 23.21 -24.02 59.33
C ILE A 27 23.25 -22.62 58.68
N LEU A 28 24.44 -22.24 58.20
CA LEU A 28 24.61 -21.22 57.16
C LEU A 28 23.91 -21.70 55.88
N THR A 29 22.74 -21.15 55.58
CA THR A 29 22.22 -21.13 54.21
C THR A 29 22.73 -19.88 53.49
N PRO A 30 23.12 -19.98 52.20
CA PRO A 30 23.44 -18.81 51.40
C PRO A 30 22.16 -17.99 51.23
N GLN A 31 22.23 -16.69 51.50
CA GLN A 31 21.16 -15.75 51.17
C GLN A 31 20.85 -15.89 49.68
N GLY A 32 19.62 -16.36 49.42
CA GLY A 32 19.03 -16.44 48.11
C GLY A 32 19.15 -15.11 47.40
N THR A 33 19.53 -15.20 46.13
CA THR A 33 19.37 -14.16 45.14
C THR A 33 17.97 -13.56 45.22
N SER A 34 17.93 -12.23 45.13
CA SER A 34 16.74 -11.37 45.07
C SER A 34 15.54 -12.02 44.38
N PRO A 35 14.30 -11.83 44.89
CA PRO A 35 13.11 -12.18 44.12
C PRO A 35 13.11 -11.38 42.83
N SER A 36 13.05 -12.08 41.70
CA SER A 36 12.62 -11.52 40.43
C SER A 36 11.29 -10.78 40.61
N GLU A 37 11.22 -9.57 40.08
CA GLU A 37 10.00 -8.76 39.98
C GLU A 37 8.84 -9.60 39.39
N PRO A 38 7.57 -9.41 39.82
CA PRO A 38 6.46 -10.22 39.34
C PRO A 38 6.36 -10.16 37.82
N GLY A 39 6.23 -11.33 37.20
CA GLY A 39 6.46 -11.54 35.77
C GLY A 39 5.71 -10.60 34.85
N SER A 40 6.46 -9.89 34.02
CA SER A 40 6.01 -9.65 32.65
C SER A 40 6.08 -11.01 31.96
N ALA A 41 4.93 -11.66 31.78
CA ALA A 41 4.87 -12.84 30.92
C ALA A 41 5.38 -12.43 29.52
N PRO A 42 6.20 -13.26 28.86
CA PRO A 42 6.70 -12.94 27.53
C PRO A 42 5.54 -12.69 26.56
N ALA A 43 5.68 -11.67 25.72
CA ALA A 43 4.76 -11.42 24.61
C ALA A 43 5.16 -12.28 23.40
N VAL A 44 4.17 -12.58 22.56
CA VAL A 44 4.36 -13.32 21.31
C VAL A 44 3.87 -12.45 20.16
N LEU A 45 4.64 -12.43 19.08
CA LEU A 45 4.28 -11.77 17.83
C LEU A 45 4.10 -12.83 16.75
N ALA A 46 2.87 -12.94 16.24
CA ALA A 46 2.52 -13.80 15.12
C ALA A 46 2.42 -12.95 13.85
N ILE A 47 3.18 -13.30 12.82
CA ILE A 47 3.27 -12.54 11.58
C ILE A 47 2.85 -13.47 10.45
N ARG A 48 1.99 -12.98 9.57
CA ARG A 48 1.54 -13.72 8.40
C ARG A 48 1.85 -12.92 7.14
N VAL A 49 2.44 -13.56 6.14
CA VAL A 49 2.60 -12.96 4.82
C VAL A 49 1.69 -13.68 3.86
N LEU A 50 0.70 -12.96 3.33
CA LEU A 50 -0.14 -13.44 2.25
C LEU A 50 0.39 -12.88 0.94
N THR A 51 0.71 -13.77 0.01
CA THR A 51 1.18 -13.38 -1.32
C THR A 51 0.24 -13.92 -2.37
N ALA A 52 -0.35 -13.02 -3.14
CA ALA A 52 -1.17 -13.35 -4.30
C ALA A 52 -0.52 -12.82 -5.58
N GLY A 53 -0.96 -13.33 -6.73
CA GLY A 53 -0.47 -12.87 -8.03
C GLY A 53 0.09 -13.99 -8.91
N ILE A 54 0.77 -13.61 -9.98
CA ILE A 54 1.25 -14.55 -11.01
C ILE A 54 2.66 -15.05 -10.66
N GLU A 55 3.63 -14.15 -10.62
CA GLU A 55 5.02 -14.49 -10.36
C GLU A 55 5.37 -14.17 -8.92
N LEU A 56 5.02 -15.09 -8.02
CA LEU A 56 5.27 -14.93 -6.60
C LEU A 56 6.78 -14.84 -6.32
N ASP A 57 7.13 -14.09 -5.28
CA ASP A 57 8.47 -14.01 -4.73
C ASP A 57 8.95 -15.40 -4.27
N VAL A 58 9.90 -15.98 -5.01
CA VAL A 58 10.34 -17.37 -4.82
C VAL A 58 11.40 -17.49 -3.72
N ASP A 59 12.23 -16.47 -3.57
CA ASP A 59 13.21 -16.33 -2.49
C ASP A 59 12.58 -15.87 -1.17
N GLY A 60 11.37 -15.31 -1.24
CA GLY A 60 10.54 -14.98 -0.08
C GLY A 60 10.90 -13.62 0.49
N TYR A 61 10.43 -13.35 1.72
CA TYR A 61 10.54 -12.03 2.32
C TYR A 61 11.39 -12.06 3.57
N THR A 62 11.88 -10.89 3.95
CA THR A 62 12.43 -10.65 5.27
C THR A 62 11.47 -9.86 6.14
N ILE A 63 11.38 -10.23 7.40
CA ILE A 63 10.70 -9.48 8.44
C ILE A 63 11.76 -8.97 9.39
N GLU A 64 11.85 -7.66 9.55
CA GLU A 64 12.75 -7.02 10.51
C GLU A 64 11.96 -6.56 11.74
N VAL A 65 12.35 -7.01 12.92
CA VAL A 65 11.80 -6.59 14.23
C VAL A 65 12.98 -6.32 15.16
N ALA A 66 13.02 -5.12 15.74
CA ALA A 66 14.09 -4.72 16.67
C ALA A 66 15.52 -4.94 16.14
N ASN A 67 15.76 -4.62 14.86
CA ASN A 67 17.04 -4.80 14.14
C ASN A 67 17.49 -6.26 13.95
N THR A 68 16.59 -7.23 14.13
CA THR A 68 16.82 -8.63 13.79
C THR A 68 15.94 -8.96 12.60
N ALA A 69 16.48 -9.69 11.62
CA ALA A 69 15.75 -10.10 10.42
C ALA A 69 15.46 -11.60 10.44
N TRP A 70 14.25 -11.98 10.02
CA TRP A 70 13.80 -13.35 9.86
C TRP A 70 13.26 -13.56 8.45
N SER A 71 13.59 -14.69 7.83
CA SER A 71 13.02 -15.08 6.55
C SER A 71 11.60 -15.64 6.73
N VAL A 72 10.69 -15.31 5.83
CA VAL A 72 9.35 -15.89 5.74
C VAL A 72 9.01 -16.15 4.27
N ALA A 73 8.53 -17.35 3.96
CA ALA A 73 8.15 -17.69 2.59
C ALA A 73 6.81 -17.01 2.22
N ALA A 74 6.53 -16.95 0.91
CA ALA A 74 5.22 -16.55 0.41
C ALA A 74 4.10 -17.44 0.95
N ASN A 75 2.99 -16.84 1.41
CA ASN A 75 1.85 -17.52 2.03
C ASN A 75 2.18 -18.31 3.31
N ASP A 76 3.20 -17.88 4.06
CA ASP A 76 3.64 -18.51 5.30
C ASP A 76 3.48 -17.59 6.53
N SER A 77 3.79 -18.13 7.71
CA SER A 77 3.71 -17.44 8.99
C SER A 77 4.98 -17.61 9.83
N LEU A 78 5.34 -16.53 10.52
CA LEU A 78 6.45 -16.47 11.46
C LEU A 78 5.93 -16.18 12.86
N THR A 79 6.41 -16.89 13.88
CA THR A 79 6.09 -16.60 15.28
C THR A 79 7.37 -16.27 16.04
N ILE A 80 7.41 -15.09 16.65
CA ILE A 80 8.50 -14.61 17.49
C ILE A 80 8.00 -14.57 18.94
N ALA A 81 8.56 -15.44 19.77
CA ALA A 81 8.24 -15.52 21.19
C ALA A 81 9.24 -14.72 22.04
N ASP A 82 9.00 -14.68 23.34
CA ASP A 82 9.91 -14.10 24.34
C ASP A 82 10.22 -12.61 24.13
N LEU A 83 9.27 -11.88 23.52
CA LEU A 83 9.38 -10.44 23.35
C LEU A 83 8.94 -9.71 24.62
N LEU A 84 9.61 -8.59 24.90
CA LEU A 84 9.20 -7.69 25.96
C LEU A 84 8.00 -6.86 25.49
N ALA A 85 7.09 -6.55 26.43
CA ALA A 85 6.02 -5.60 26.17
C ALA A 85 6.60 -4.22 25.81
N GLY A 86 5.99 -3.54 24.85
CA GLY A 86 6.48 -2.26 24.32
C GLY A 86 6.10 -2.04 22.85
N ASP A 87 6.54 -0.92 22.31
CA ASP A 87 6.28 -0.54 20.92
C ASP A 87 7.37 -1.08 19.99
N TYR A 88 6.94 -1.65 18.87
CA TYR A 88 7.82 -2.21 17.84
C TYR A 88 7.48 -1.65 16.47
N LEU A 89 8.52 -1.45 15.67
CA LEU A 89 8.42 -1.25 14.23
C LEU A 89 8.79 -2.56 13.54
N ILE A 90 7.90 -3.04 12.70
CA ILE A 90 8.06 -4.25 11.89
C ILE A 90 8.22 -3.81 10.44
N ARG A 91 9.31 -4.21 9.79
CA ARG A 91 9.54 -3.95 8.36
C ARG A 91 9.44 -5.24 7.56
N LEU A 92 8.72 -5.20 6.43
CA LEU A 92 8.81 -6.20 5.38
C LEU A 92 9.90 -5.77 4.39
N GLY A 93 10.84 -6.65 4.10
CA GLY A 93 11.96 -6.41 3.21
C GLY A 93 12.12 -7.53 2.18
N GLU A 94 13.10 -7.35 1.29
CA GLU A 94 13.40 -8.27 0.19
C GLU A 94 12.19 -8.58 -0.72
N VAL A 95 11.23 -7.65 -0.81
CA VAL A 95 10.11 -7.77 -1.73
C VAL A 95 10.64 -7.67 -3.17
N ALA A 96 10.45 -8.72 -3.95
CA ALA A 96 10.82 -8.75 -5.37
C ALA A 96 10.24 -7.54 -6.13
N GLY A 97 10.96 -7.03 -7.14
CA GLY A 97 10.57 -5.79 -7.84
C GLY A 97 9.23 -5.87 -8.61
N ASN A 98 8.74 -7.08 -8.89
CA ASN A 98 7.43 -7.32 -9.47
C ASN A 98 6.32 -7.48 -8.40
N CYS A 99 6.70 -7.49 -7.13
CA CYS A 99 5.81 -7.61 -5.99
C CYS A 99 5.78 -6.29 -5.23
N ALA A 100 4.65 -6.01 -4.58
CA ALA A 100 4.57 -4.89 -3.67
C ALA A 100 3.43 -5.10 -2.66
N THR A 101 3.55 -4.46 -1.50
CA THR A 101 2.48 -4.49 -0.51
C THR A 101 1.24 -3.80 -1.04
N VAL A 102 0.09 -4.38 -0.75
CA VAL A 102 -1.21 -3.94 -1.25
C VAL A 102 -1.56 -2.54 -0.73
N ASP A 103 -1.27 -2.27 0.54
CA ASP A 103 -1.44 -0.98 1.20
C ASP A 103 -0.32 0.03 0.87
N GLY A 104 0.71 -0.38 0.13
CA GLY A 104 1.89 0.43 -0.16
C GLY A 104 2.80 0.68 1.05
N LEU A 105 2.53 0.03 2.18
CA LEU A 105 3.32 0.18 3.40
C LEU A 105 4.19 -1.07 3.63
N ASP A 106 5.50 -0.86 3.71
CA ASP A 106 6.47 -1.90 4.11
C ASP A 106 6.69 -1.90 5.64
N LEU A 107 6.12 -0.94 6.37
CA LEU A 107 6.32 -0.72 7.80
C LEU A 107 5.00 -0.79 8.59
N ARG A 108 5.04 -1.47 9.73
CA ARG A 108 3.92 -1.54 10.69
C ARG A 108 4.38 -1.22 12.11
N ALA A 109 3.71 -0.24 12.72
CA ALA A 109 3.89 0.08 14.13
C ALA A 109 2.89 -0.71 14.97
N ILE A 110 3.37 -1.42 16.00
CA ILE A 110 2.53 -2.20 16.91
C ILE A 110 2.94 -1.99 18.36
N THR A 111 2.02 -2.29 19.28
CA THR A 111 2.28 -2.36 20.72
C THR A 111 2.06 -3.78 21.21
N LEU A 112 3.09 -4.40 21.78
CA LEU A 112 3.02 -5.71 22.41
C LEU A 112 2.63 -5.57 23.89
N SER A 113 1.66 -6.36 24.33
CA SER A 113 1.26 -6.46 25.74
C SER A 113 1.80 -7.74 26.37
N SER A 114 2.23 -7.65 27.63
CA SER A 114 2.77 -8.78 28.40
C SER A 114 1.79 -9.97 28.41
N GLY A 115 2.27 -11.16 28.08
CA GLY A 115 1.51 -12.41 28.09
C GLY A 115 0.44 -12.54 27.00
N THR A 116 0.47 -11.69 25.98
CA THR A 116 -0.47 -11.73 24.85
C THR A 116 0.24 -12.09 23.54
N THR A 117 -0.54 -12.64 22.61
CA THR A 117 -0.12 -12.82 21.22
C THR A 117 -0.72 -11.70 20.38
N THR A 118 0.12 -10.87 19.76
CA THR A 118 -0.30 -9.86 18.79
C THR A 118 -0.08 -10.40 17.38
N SER A 119 -1.09 -10.25 16.51
CA SER A 119 -1.03 -10.72 15.13
C SER A 119 -0.86 -9.57 14.15
N VAL A 120 0.02 -9.74 13.17
CA VAL A 120 0.31 -8.78 12.11
C VAL A 120 0.28 -9.49 10.76
N GLN A 121 -0.32 -8.87 9.74
CA GLN A 121 -0.38 -9.45 8.40
C GLN A 121 0.18 -8.48 7.37
N PHE A 122 1.01 -8.98 6.46
CA PHE A 122 1.38 -8.29 5.23
C PHE A 122 0.66 -8.95 4.06
N ASN A 123 0.01 -8.13 3.24
CA ASN A 123 -0.60 -8.56 1.99
C ASN A 123 0.31 -8.07 0.86
N VAL A 124 0.93 -9.00 0.14
CA VAL A 124 1.81 -8.73 -0.99
C VAL A 124 1.12 -9.20 -2.27
N LEU A 125 1.15 -8.35 -3.28
CA LEU A 125 0.64 -8.66 -4.61
C LEU A 125 1.79 -8.65 -5.61
N CYS A 126 1.95 -9.75 -6.34
CA CYS A 126 2.97 -9.91 -7.36
C CYS A 126 2.37 -9.88 -8.76
N ALA A 127 2.86 -8.98 -9.59
CA ALA A 127 2.55 -8.95 -11.01
C ALA A 127 3.38 -10.00 -11.76
N SER A 128 2.90 -10.40 -12.92
CA SER A 128 3.71 -11.13 -13.90
C SER A 128 4.88 -10.25 -14.35
N THR A 129 6.10 -10.80 -14.47
CA THR A 129 7.18 -10.19 -15.29
C THR A 129 7.12 -10.68 -16.73
N ALA A 130 6.36 -11.74 -17.02
CA ALA A 130 5.82 -12.01 -18.35
C ALA A 130 4.69 -11.02 -18.67
N VAL A 131 5.05 -9.74 -18.72
CA VAL A 131 4.33 -8.68 -19.43
C VAL A 131 5.40 -8.08 -20.33
N PRO A 132 5.16 -7.91 -21.64
CA PRO A 132 6.04 -7.07 -22.43
C PRO A 132 6.12 -5.73 -21.69
N ASP A 133 7.35 -5.25 -21.49
CA ASP A 133 7.72 -4.05 -20.75
C ASP A 133 6.61 -3.01 -20.55
N THR A 134 6.48 -2.55 -19.31
CA THR A 134 5.68 -1.42 -18.79
C THR A 134 5.35 -0.29 -19.78
N ALA A 135 4.20 0.38 -19.59
CA ALA A 135 3.57 1.34 -20.50
C ALA A 135 2.81 0.70 -21.65
N GLY A 136 1.93 1.45 -22.29
CA GLY A 136 1.43 1.08 -23.63
C GLY A 136 2.58 1.04 -24.63
N PRO A 137 2.43 1.48 -25.89
CA PRO A 137 3.58 1.55 -26.78
C PRO A 137 4.57 2.54 -26.16
N ALA A 138 5.67 2.03 -25.61
CA ALA A 138 6.84 2.84 -25.31
C ALA A 138 7.12 3.71 -26.54
N ILE A 139 7.48 4.99 -26.35
CA ILE A 139 7.77 5.88 -27.49
C ILE A 139 8.73 5.20 -28.48
N SER A 140 9.63 4.34 -28.01
CA SER A 140 10.55 3.54 -28.83
C SER A 140 9.88 2.62 -29.86
N ASN A 141 8.63 2.22 -29.64
CA ASN A 141 7.83 1.39 -30.55
C ASN A 141 6.96 2.24 -31.48
N ALA A 142 6.94 3.56 -31.31
CA ALA A 142 6.25 4.45 -32.23
C ALA A 142 6.92 4.44 -33.62
N PRO A 143 6.17 4.74 -34.69
CA PRO A 143 6.71 4.88 -36.03
C PRO A 143 7.91 5.82 -36.07
N ALA A 144 8.88 5.55 -36.95
CA ALA A 144 10.06 6.39 -37.10
C ALA A 144 9.72 7.87 -37.40
N CYS A 145 8.59 8.14 -38.06
CA CYS A 145 8.11 9.50 -38.30
C CYS A 145 7.79 10.26 -37.00
N TYR A 146 7.28 9.57 -35.98
CA TYR A 146 6.99 10.13 -34.67
C TYR A 146 8.29 10.36 -33.89
N LEU A 147 9.17 9.35 -33.85
CA LEU A 147 10.47 9.42 -33.18
C LEU A 147 11.38 10.52 -33.72
N ASN A 148 11.35 10.72 -35.04
CA ASN A 148 12.21 11.70 -35.71
C ASN A 148 11.58 13.10 -35.77
N GLY A 149 10.35 13.28 -35.26
CA GLY A 149 9.63 14.56 -35.32
C GLY A 149 9.41 15.06 -36.75
N THR A 150 9.30 14.16 -37.72
CA THR A 150 9.13 14.50 -39.14
C THR A 150 7.67 14.63 -39.56
N GLY A 151 6.74 14.42 -38.61
CA GLY A 151 5.31 14.29 -38.85
C GLY A 151 4.97 12.94 -39.50
N CYS A 152 3.94 12.26 -38.98
CA CYS A 152 3.47 10.98 -39.53
C CYS A 152 2.35 11.19 -40.55
N SER A 153 2.37 10.41 -41.64
CA SER A 153 1.23 10.30 -42.54
C SER A 153 0.07 9.55 -41.88
N LEU A 154 -1.16 9.80 -42.33
CA LEU A 154 -2.34 9.12 -41.80
C LEU A 154 -2.23 7.60 -41.92
N ASN A 155 -1.68 7.08 -43.02
CA ASN A 155 -1.51 5.64 -43.21
C ASN A 155 -0.51 5.03 -42.21
N GLU A 156 0.55 5.76 -41.84
CA GLU A 156 1.50 5.31 -40.80
C GLU A 156 0.83 5.28 -39.42
N LEU A 157 0.00 6.28 -39.11
CA LEU A 157 -0.75 6.34 -37.86
C LEU A 157 -1.82 5.25 -37.78
N GLU A 158 -2.51 4.95 -38.89
CA GLU A 158 -3.50 3.87 -38.97
C GLU A 158 -2.84 2.51 -38.75
N GLN A 159 -1.69 2.25 -39.39
CA GLN A 159 -0.94 1.00 -39.18
C GLN A 159 -0.45 0.84 -37.74
N TRP A 160 0.00 1.92 -37.12
CA TRP A 160 0.40 1.89 -35.71
C TRP A 160 -0.80 1.63 -34.79
N LYS A 161 -1.94 2.29 -35.02
CA LYS A 161 -3.17 2.04 -34.29
C LYS A 161 -3.61 0.58 -34.39
N GLU A 162 -3.61 -0.01 -35.59
CA GLU A 162 -4.01 -1.41 -35.79
C GLU A 162 -3.09 -2.39 -35.03
N ALA A 163 -1.77 -2.15 -35.04
CA ALA A 163 -0.82 -2.96 -34.28
C ALA A 163 -1.08 -2.85 -32.77
N GLU A 164 -1.44 -1.66 -32.31
CA GLU A 164 -1.75 -1.40 -30.90
C GLU A 164 -3.08 -2.05 -30.47
N GLU A 165 -4.10 -2.06 -31.33
CA GLU A 165 -5.36 -2.80 -31.08
C GLU A 165 -5.11 -4.30 -30.89
N VAL A 166 -4.18 -4.88 -31.68
CA VAL A 166 -3.80 -6.29 -31.54
C VAL A 166 -3.10 -6.55 -30.20
N ARG A 167 -2.20 -5.65 -29.77
CA ARG A 167 -1.54 -5.75 -28.46
C ARG A 167 -2.55 -5.67 -27.32
N ILE A 168 -3.44 -4.67 -27.35
CA ILE A 168 -4.51 -4.46 -26.36
C ILE A 168 -5.36 -5.72 -26.21
N ALA A 169 -5.78 -6.35 -27.33
CA ALA A 169 -6.57 -7.57 -27.28
C ALA A 169 -5.82 -8.74 -26.61
N ALA A 170 -4.51 -8.86 -26.84
CA ALA A 170 -3.69 -9.87 -26.18
C ALA A 170 -3.53 -9.58 -24.67
N THR A 171 -3.32 -8.31 -24.30
CA THR A 171 -3.23 -7.88 -22.90
C THR A 171 -4.53 -8.13 -22.14
N GLN A 172 -5.68 -7.85 -22.75
CA GLN A 172 -6.99 -8.13 -22.15
C GLN A 172 -7.15 -9.61 -21.81
N GLN A 173 -6.81 -10.50 -22.75
CA GLN A 173 -6.88 -11.94 -22.51
C GLN A 173 -5.92 -12.39 -21.40
N ALA A 174 -4.70 -11.85 -21.36
CA ALA A 174 -3.70 -12.18 -20.34
C ALA A 174 -4.09 -11.67 -18.94
N SER A 175 -4.84 -10.56 -18.87
CA SER A 175 -5.23 -9.91 -17.62
C SER A 175 -6.35 -10.65 -16.87
N GLN A 176 -7.06 -11.58 -17.52
CA GLN A 176 -8.17 -12.31 -16.89
C GLN A 176 -7.76 -13.04 -15.61
N THR A 177 -6.62 -13.74 -15.63
CA THR A 177 -6.14 -14.47 -14.44
C THR A 177 -5.75 -13.53 -13.31
N VAL A 178 -5.28 -12.31 -13.64
CA VAL A 178 -5.01 -11.27 -12.64
C VAL A 178 -6.31 -10.80 -12.00
N TYR A 179 -7.35 -10.56 -12.80
CA TYR A 179 -8.68 -10.17 -12.32
C TYR A 179 -9.25 -11.22 -11.37
N ASP A 180 -9.32 -12.48 -11.78
CA ASP A 180 -9.87 -13.58 -10.97
C ASP A 180 -9.12 -13.70 -9.62
N SER A 181 -7.79 -13.50 -9.64
CA SER A 181 -6.97 -13.55 -8.43
C SER A 181 -7.24 -12.37 -7.50
N LEU A 182 -7.36 -11.16 -8.05
CA LEU A 182 -7.60 -9.95 -7.28
C LEU A 182 -9.00 -9.87 -6.70
N GLU A 183 -10.00 -10.41 -7.41
CA GLU A 183 -11.37 -10.49 -6.93
C GLU A 183 -11.43 -11.31 -5.63
N VAL A 184 -10.77 -12.47 -5.59
CA VAL A 184 -10.68 -13.30 -4.37
C VAL A 184 -9.97 -12.56 -3.24
N VAL A 185 -8.87 -11.85 -3.52
CA VAL A 185 -8.12 -11.08 -2.50
C VAL A 185 -8.98 -9.95 -1.93
N TRP A 186 -9.67 -9.20 -2.80
CA TRP A 186 -10.56 -8.13 -2.41
C TRP A 186 -11.65 -8.64 -1.46
N ASP A 187 -12.38 -9.67 -1.89
CA ASP A 187 -13.53 -10.21 -1.17
C ASP A 187 -13.16 -10.87 0.15
N THR A 188 -12.00 -11.50 0.21
CA THR A 188 -11.59 -12.25 1.41
C THR A 188 -10.94 -11.35 2.46
N TYR A 189 -10.22 -10.30 2.04
CA TYR A 189 -9.30 -9.59 2.95
C TYR A 189 -9.45 -8.08 2.96
N LEU A 190 -9.67 -7.44 1.82
CA LEU A 190 -9.52 -5.99 1.71
C LEU A 190 -10.83 -5.24 1.82
N ARG A 191 -11.94 -5.86 1.40
CA ARG A 191 -13.27 -5.25 1.42
C ARG A 191 -13.68 -4.71 2.80
N ASP A 192 -13.27 -5.39 3.86
CA ASP A 192 -13.61 -5.03 5.25
C ASP A 192 -12.44 -4.37 6.00
N PHE A 193 -11.31 -4.12 5.34
CA PHE A 193 -10.13 -3.54 5.98
C PHE A 193 -10.29 -2.01 6.09
N PRO A 194 -9.99 -1.39 7.25
CA PRO A 194 -10.08 0.07 7.39
C PRO A 194 -9.06 0.74 6.46
N LEU A 195 -9.57 1.35 5.38
CA LEU A 195 -8.82 1.89 4.25
C LEU A 195 -7.91 3.08 4.60
N GLY A 196 -7.99 3.61 5.83
CA GLY A 196 -7.17 4.73 6.32
C GLY A 196 -5.67 4.46 6.49
N GLN A 197 -5.14 3.33 6.02
CA GLN A 197 -3.69 3.06 5.96
C GLN A 197 -3.10 3.12 4.55
N SER A 198 -3.92 3.19 3.50
CA SER A 198 -3.42 3.35 2.13
C SER A 198 -3.36 4.83 1.77
N GLN A 199 -2.30 5.25 1.06
CA GLN A 199 -2.25 6.57 0.43
C GLN A 199 -3.16 6.67 -0.81
N PHE A 200 -3.53 5.52 -1.39
CA PHE A 200 -4.36 5.43 -2.59
C PHE A 200 -5.76 4.92 -2.28
N LEU A 201 -6.76 5.40 -3.04
CA LEU A 201 -8.10 4.86 -2.99
C LEU A 201 -8.07 3.43 -3.55
N MET A 202 -8.44 2.47 -2.71
CA MET A 202 -8.48 1.05 -3.05
C MET A 202 -9.91 0.57 -3.24
N CYS A 203 -10.14 -0.17 -4.32
CA CYS A 203 -11.46 -0.66 -4.72
C CYS A 203 -11.39 -2.10 -5.22
N GLY A 204 -12.55 -2.74 -5.34
CA GLY A 204 -12.66 -4.03 -6.02
C GLY A 204 -12.14 -3.90 -7.45
N PRO A 205 -11.41 -4.91 -7.96
CA PRO A 205 -10.81 -4.79 -9.27
C PRO A 205 -11.88 -4.71 -10.36
N LEU A 206 -11.55 -4.02 -11.44
CA LEU A 206 -12.31 -4.05 -12.69
C LEU A 206 -11.55 -4.88 -13.73
N GLU A 207 -12.29 -5.42 -14.71
CA GLU A 207 -11.69 -6.08 -15.86
C GLU A 207 -10.83 -5.10 -16.66
N TYR A 208 -9.78 -5.59 -17.32
CA TYR A 208 -8.95 -4.76 -18.18
C TYR A 208 -9.79 -4.16 -19.31
N GLU A 209 -9.73 -2.83 -19.44
CA GLU A 209 -10.34 -2.07 -20.53
C GLU A 209 -9.30 -1.13 -21.12
N ALA A 210 -9.33 -0.95 -22.42
CA ALA A 210 -8.44 -0.02 -23.09
C ALA A 210 -9.09 0.53 -24.36
N ASN A 211 -8.64 1.71 -24.75
CA ASN A 211 -9.04 2.36 -25.98
C ASN A 211 -7.80 2.90 -26.69
N VAL A 212 -7.83 2.93 -28.00
CA VAL A 212 -6.76 3.52 -28.82
C VAL A 212 -7.35 4.35 -29.96
N ARG A 213 -6.84 5.57 -30.12
CA ARG A 213 -7.36 6.54 -31.09
C ARG A 213 -6.26 7.43 -31.66
N ILE A 214 -6.39 7.76 -32.95
CA ILE A 214 -5.60 8.84 -33.56
C ILE A 214 -6.24 10.17 -33.18
N VAL A 215 -5.50 11.03 -32.47
CA VAL A 215 -5.95 12.36 -32.04
C VAL A 215 -4.98 13.40 -32.57
N GLY A 216 -5.51 14.48 -33.14
CA GLY A 216 -4.73 15.59 -33.69
C GLY A 216 -5.17 16.94 -33.11
N PRO A 217 -4.81 18.06 -33.77
CA PRO A 217 -5.07 19.41 -33.27
C PRO A 217 -6.54 19.77 -33.02
N GLN A 218 -7.47 19.03 -33.60
CA GLN A 218 -8.90 19.18 -33.34
C GLN A 218 -9.32 18.71 -31.93
N GLY A 219 -8.46 18.00 -31.20
CA GLY A 219 -8.80 17.40 -29.92
C GLY A 219 -9.70 16.17 -30.05
N ALA A 220 -10.02 15.54 -28.93
CA ALA A 220 -10.96 14.43 -28.85
C ALA A 220 -11.32 14.11 -27.40
N ASP A 221 -12.53 13.59 -27.21
CA ASP A 221 -12.89 12.81 -26.03
C ASP A 221 -12.57 11.33 -26.25
N MET A 222 -12.16 10.66 -25.18
CA MET A 222 -11.78 9.25 -25.22
C MET A 222 -12.18 8.55 -23.92
N SER A 223 -13.05 7.54 -24.04
CA SER A 223 -13.46 6.69 -22.92
C SER A 223 -12.46 5.55 -22.71
N ILE A 224 -12.14 5.25 -21.44
CA ILE A 224 -11.20 4.23 -21.01
C ILE A 224 -11.88 3.43 -19.89
N GLY A 225 -12.63 2.40 -20.25
CA GLY A 225 -13.57 1.75 -19.32
C GLY A 225 -14.54 2.78 -18.71
N PRO A 226 -14.60 2.92 -17.38
CA PRO A 226 -15.42 3.93 -16.69
C PRO A 226 -14.75 5.31 -16.59
N HIS A 227 -13.53 5.47 -17.10
CA HIS A 227 -12.78 6.74 -17.08
C HIS A 227 -12.93 7.50 -18.40
N GLU A 228 -12.59 8.79 -18.39
CA GLU A 228 -12.64 9.64 -19.57
C GLU A 228 -11.41 10.55 -19.66
N LEU A 229 -10.92 10.76 -20.88
CA LEU A 229 -9.86 11.70 -21.19
C LEU A 229 -10.41 12.75 -22.17
N HIS A 230 -10.43 14.01 -21.73
CA HIS A 230 -10.82 15.16 -22.54
C HIS A 230 -9.58 15.87 -23.07
N ILE A 231 -9.37 15.84 -24.39
CA ILE A 231 -8.28 16.57 -25.06
C ILE A 231 -8.93 17.72 -25.84
N PRO A 232 -8.79 18.98 -25.40
CA PRO A 232 -9.42 20.09 -26.09
C PRO A 232 -8.72 20.39 -27.43
N PRO A 233 -9.41 21.08 -28.36
CA PRO A 233 -8.78 21.59 -29.58
C PRO A 233 -7.55 22.44 -29.27
N GLY A 234 -6.45 22.19 -29.96
CA GLY A 234 -5.18 22.91 -29.81
C GLY A 234 -4.24 22.37 -28.73
N ALA A 235 -4.65 21.36 -27.93
CA ALA A 235 -3.76 20.71 -26.98
C ALA A 235 -2.57 20.03 -27.68
N LEU A 236 -2.82 19.43 -28.85
CA LEU A 236 -1.82 18.75 -29.67
C LEU A 236 -1.52 19.57 -30.93
N SER A 237 -0.26 19.65 -31.32
CA SER A 237 0.16 20.31 -32.57
C SER A 237 0.16 19.38 -33.77
N GLU A 238 0.24 18.07 -33.54
CA GLU A 238 0.30 17.02 -34.56
C GLU A 238 -0.62 15.86 -34.20
N SER A 239 -0.92 15.01 -35.18
CA SER A 239 -1.68 13.79 -34.95
C SER A 239 -0.80 12.68 -34.35
N VAL A 240 -1.30 12.02 -33.32
CA VAL A 240 -0.62 10.94 -32.59
C VAL A 240 -1.61 9.83 -32.27
N VAL A 241 -1.14 8.58 -32.20
CA VAL A 241 -1.93 7.46 -31.65
C VAL A 241 -1.83 7.53 -30.14
N ILE A 242 -2.98 7.69 -29.48
CA ILE A 242 -3.11 7.74 -28.03
C ILE A 242 -3.76 6.44 -27.58
N THR A 243 -3.17 5.80 -26.58
CA THR A 243 -3.76 4.66 -25.89
C THR A 243 -4.06 5.06 -24.46
N GLY A 244 -5.27 4.78 -24.00
CA GLY A 244 -5.61 4.82 -22.59
C GLY A 244 -5.95 3.42 -22.11
N GLU A 245 -5.28 2.96 -21.07
CA GLU A 245 -5.47 1.63 -20.48
C GLU A 245 -5.93 1.76 -19.03
N MET A 246 -6.94 0.99 -18.66
CA MET A 246 -7.33 0.72 -17.28
C MET A 246 -6.80 -0.67 -16.92
N PRO A 247 -5.61 -0.76 -16.30
CA PRO A 247 -5.06 -2.04 -15.90
C PRO A 247 -5.92 -2.69 -14.81
N VAL A 248 -5.97 -4.02 -14.78
CA VAL A 248 -6.56 -4.72 -13.64
C VAL A 248 -5.73 -4.39 -12.39
N SER A 249 -6.37 -3.72 -11.44
CA SER A 249 -5.73 -3.26 -10.22
C SER A 249 -6.75 -3.11 -9.11
N LEU A 250 -6.27 -3.05 -7.88
CA LEU A 250 -7.05 -2.58 -6.74
C LEU A 250 -7.04 -1.05 -6.63
N LEU A 251 -6.23 -0.36 -7.43
CA LEU A 251 -6.21 1.09 -7.52
C LEU A 251 -7.18 1.56 -8.59
N VAL A 252 -7.90 2.64 -8.32
CA VAL A 252 -8.59 3.41 -9.37
C VAL A 252 -7.53 4.14 -10.17
N SER A 253 -7.14 3.60 -11.33
CA SER A 253 -5.98 4.09 -12.07
C SER A 253 -6.12 3.95 -13.59
N VAL A 254 -5.39 4.81 -14.30
CA VAL A 254 -5.27 4.81 -15.75
C VAL A 254 -3.80 4.92 -16.15
N GLU A 255 -3.45 4.34 -17.28
CA GLU A 255 -2.15 4.48 -17.92
C GLU A 255 -2.33 5.08 -19.31
N LEU A 256 -1.76 6.26 -19.53
CA LEU A 256 -1.90 7.02 -20.77
C LEU A 256 -0.61 6.93 -21.57
N SER A 257 -0.73 6.50 -22.82
CA SER A 257 0.38 6.36 -23.76
C SER A 257 0.19 7.21 -25.02
N PRO A 258 1.29 7.70 -25.63
CA PRO A 258 2.68 7.44 -25.26
C PRO A 258 3.12 8.21 -24.00
N HIS A 259 3.81 7.54 -23.09
CA HIS A 259 4.29 8.14 -21.84
C HIS A 259 5.19 9.36 -22.11
N GLY A 260 5.01 10.42 -21.35
CA GLY A 260 5.77 11.65 -21.46
C GLY A 260 5.37 12.57 -22.63
N LEU A 261 4.35 12.21 -23.42
CA LEU A 261 3.78 13.15 -24.39
C LEU A 261 3.23 14.36 -23.64
N GLN A 262 3.82 15.53 -23.90
CA GLN A 262 3.40 16.81 -23.35
C GLN A 262 2.52 17.56 -24.35
N PHE A 263 1.61 18.36 -23.82
CA PHE A 263 0.63 19.11 -24.61
C PHE A 263 0.40 20.51 -24.02
N ALA A 264 -0.27 21.38 -24.79
CA ALA A 264 -0.69 22.66 -24.27
C ALA A 264 -1.72 22.48 -23.13
N PRO A 265 -1.80 23.42 -22.17
CA PRO A 265 -2.70 23.29 -21.02
C PRO A 265 -4.17 23.08 -21.41
N GLY A 266 -4.88 22.29 -20.61
CA GLY A 266 -6.33 22.11 -20.73
C GLY A 266 -6.79 20.67 -20.99
N VAL A 267 -5.88 19.69 -21.02
CA VAL A 267 -6.27 18.28 -21.04
C VAL A 267 -6.74 17.90 -19.63
N THR A 268 -7.93 17.32 -19.56
CA THR A 268 -8.56 16.91 -18.31
C THR A 268 -8.76 15.40 -18.31
N LEU A 269 -8.28 14.76 -17.26
CA LEU A 269 -8.53 13.35 -16.97
C LEU A 269 -9.69 13.25 -15.96
N VAL A 270 -10.63 12.33 -16.22
CA VAL A 270 -11.74 12.00 -15.32
C VAL A 270 -11.60 10.54 -14.89
N LEU A 271 -11.40 10.33 -13.58
CA LEU A 271 -11.38 8.99 -12.98
C LEU A 271 -12.68 8.76 -12.21
N SER A 272 -13.47 7.78 -12.66
CA SER A 272 -14.64 7.29 -11.94
C SER A 272 -14.24 6.27 -10.88
N TYR A 273 -14.66 6.53 -9.64
CA TYR A 273 -14.56 5.61 -8.50
C TYR A 273 -15.95 5.09 -8.09
N LYS A 274 -16.94 5.18 -8.97
CA LYS A 274 -18.32 4.72 -8.75
C LYS A 274 -18.47 3.23 -8.44
N HIS A 275 -17.50 2.42 -8.87
CA HIS A 275 -17.49 0.98 -8.58
C HIS A 275 -16.99 0.67 -7.17
N CYS A 276 -16.43 1.66 -6.46
CA CYS A 276 -15.89 1.49 -5.13
C CYS A 276 -17.02 1.42 -4.09
N GLU A 277 -16.91 0.46 -3.18
CA GLU A 277 -17.81 0.34 -2.03
C GLU A 277 -17.21 1.04 -0.80
N GLN A 278 -18.04 1.34 0.19
CA GLN A 278 -17.59 1.86 1.49
C GLN A 278 -16.77 3.17 1.41
N LEU A 279 -17.22 4.11 0.58
CA LEU A 279 -16.59 5.42 0.48
C LEU A 279 -16.74 6.19 1.81
N GLU A 280 -15.61 6.60 2.37
CA GLU A 280 -15.57 7.55 3.48
C GLU A 280 -15.62 9.00 2.94
N SER A 281 -15.93 9.98 3.79
CA SER A 281 -16.11 11.39 3.39
C SER A 281 -14.77 12.13 3.18
N TYR A 282 -13.86 11.53 2.43
CA TYR A 282 -12.56 12.12 2.14
C TYR A 282 -12.58 13.06 0.94
N GLU A 283 -11.64 14.00 0.95
CA GLU A 283 -11.28 14.74 -0.25
C GLU A 283 -10.28 13.89 -1.03
N TYR A 284 -10.68 13.43 -2.22
CA TYR A 284 -9.79 12.68 -3.10
C TYR A 284 -8.94 13.61 -3.95
N LEU A 285 -7.74 13.15 -4.27
CA LEU A 285 -6.79 13.77 -5.20
C LEU A 285 -6.40 12.76 -6.29
N VAL A 286 -5.81 13.26 -7.38
CA VAL A 286 -5.15 12.42 -8.39
C VAL A 286 -3.64 12.54 -8.21
N ALA A 287 -2.95 11.40 -8.24
CA ALA A 287 -1.51 11.27 -8.14
C ALA A 287 -0.91 10.80 -9.48
N TYR A 288 0.16 11.44 -9.93
CA TYR A 288 1.05 10.92 -10.97
C TYR A 288 2.04 9.92 -10.34
N LEU A 289 2.14 8.72 -10.92
CA LEU A 289 2.93 7.61 -10.40
C LEU A 289 4.10 7.22 -11.30
N ASP A 290 5.21 6.80 -10.68
CA ASP A 290 6.23 6.01 -11.37
C ASP A 290 5.86 4.52 -11.45
N ALA A 291 6.73 3.71 -12.08
CA ALA A 291 6.55 2.27 -12.22
C ALA A 291 6.47 1.52 -10.86
N ASN A 292 7.05 2.09 -9.81
CA ASN A 292 7.06 1.55 -8.45
C ASN A 292 5.90 2.10 -7.59
N ARG A 293 4.98 2.88 -8.18
CA ARG A 293 3.86 3.56 -7.52
C ARG A 293 4.27 4.64 -6.51
N ASN A 294 5.47 5.19 -6.65
CA ASN A 294 5.83 6.41 -5.94
C ASN A 294 5.09 7.58 -6.56
N VAL A 295 4.53 8.46 -5.71
CA VAL A 295 3.92 9.69 -6.18
C VAL A 295 5.00 10.67 -6.58
N LEU A 296 4.98 11.09 -7.84
CA LEU A 296 5.91 12.06 -8.40
C LEU A 296 5.31 13.47 -8.41
N GLU A 297 4.00 13.59 -8.64
CA GLU A 297 3.29 14.86 -8.70
C GLU A 297 1.83 14.72 -8.30
N TRP A 298 1.24 15.84 -7.85
CA TRP A 298 -0.17 15.99 -7.54
C TRP A 298 -0.81 17.00 -8.51
N PRO A 299 -1.35 16.54 -9.65
CA PRO A 299 -2.13 17.37 -10.55
C PRO A 299 -3.26 18.12 -9.84
N THR A 300 -3.63 19.29 -10.37
CA THR A 300 -4.77 20.05 -9.83
C THR A 300 -6.02 19.23 -9.99
N SER A 301 -6.58 18.80 -8.86
CA SER A 301 -7.68 17.85 -8.81
C SER A 301 -8.95 18.50 -8.28
N ARG A 302 -10.11 17.99 -8.72
CA ARG A 302 -11.41 18.40 -8.19
C ARG A 302 -12.30 17.17 -8.05
N ASN A 303 -12.68 16.88 -6.81
CA ASN A 303 -13.54 15.77 -6.47
C ASN A 303 -15.02 16.14 -6.64
N TYR A 304 -15.78 15.30 -7.33
CA TYR A 304 -17.23 15.41 -7.52
C TYR A 304 -17.92 14.19 -6.90
N SER A 305 -18.03 14.19 -5.57
CA SER A 305 -18.58 13.07 -4.79
C SER A 305 -20.03 12.69 -5.14
N GLU A 306 -20.79 13.63 -5.69
CA GLU A 306 -22.17 13.39 -6.14
C GLU A 306 -22.27 12.53 -7.41
N TYR A 307 -21.19 12.51 -8.21
CA TYR A 307 -21.07 11.70 -9.41
C TYR A 307 -20.10 10.52 -9.23
N GLU A 308 -19.41 10.46 -8.08
CA GLU A 308 -18.37 9.48 -7.76
C GLU A 308 -17.23 9.51 -8.79
N GLU A 309 -16.85 10.73 -9.16
CA GLU A 309 -15.82 11.05 -10.15
C GLU A 309 -14.85 12.11 -9.60
N ILE A 310 -13.60 12.05 -10.05
CA ILE A 310 -12.59 13.07 -9.79
C ILE A 310 -11.95 13.50 -11.10
N THR A 311 -11.78 14.80 -11.27
CA THR A 311 -11.10 15.37 -12.44
C THR A 311 -9.70 15.84 -12.07
N ALA A 312 -8.75 15.70 -12.98
CA ALA A 312 -7.41 16.25 -12.87
C ALA A 312 -6.97 16.98 -14.15
N ASP A 313 -6.42 18.17 -13.99
CA ASP A 313 -5.74 18.88 -15.08
C ASP A 313 -4.32 18.33 -15.19
N ILE A 314 -4.05 17.59 -16.27
CA ILE A 314 -2.75 16.97 -16.55
C ILE A 314 -2.02 17.79 -17.62
N ASP A 315 -0.70 17.64 -17.70
CA ASP A 315 0.15 18.30 -18.71
C ASP A 315 1.03 17.31 -19.52
N HIS A 316 1.03 16.03 -19.10
CA HIS A 316 1.70 14.95 -19.80
C HIS A 316 0.96 13.61 -19.66
N PHE A 317 1.21 12.68 -20.56
CA PHE A 317 0.72 11.31 -20.44
C PHE A 317 1.62 10.45 -19.55
N SER A 318 1.00 9.69 -18.65
CA SER A 318 1.65 8.89 -17.63
C SER A 318 0.63 7.99 -16.93
N LYS A 319 1.05 7.34 -15.86
CA LYS A 319 0.18 6.60 -14.95
C LYS A 319 -0.39 7.52 -13.87
N TYR A 320 -1.70 7.48 -13.71
CA TYR A 320 -2.42 8.28 -12.72
C TYR A 320 -3.31 7.38 -11.86
N ALA A 321 -3.45 7.71 -10.58
CA ALA A 321 -4.36 7.01 -9.68
C ALA A 321 -5.06 7.96 -8.69
N VAL A 322 -6.22 7.54 -8.17
CA VAL A 322 -6.93 8.25 -7.12
C VAL A 322 -6.27 8.00 -5.75
N ALA A 323 -6.13 9.05 -4.96
CA ALA A 323 -5.47 9.07 -3.65
C ALA A 323 -6.24 9.92 -2.63
N TYR A 324 -5.85 9.79 -1.35
CA TYR A 324 -6.36 10.56 -0.21
C TYR A 324 -5.53 11.81 0.09
#